data_AF-A5CN83-F1
#
_entry.id   AF-A5CN83-F1
#
_cell.length_a   1.000
_cell.length_b   1.000
_cell.length_c   1.000
_cell.angle_alpha   90.00
_cell.angle_beta   90.00
_cell.angle_gamma   90.00
#
_symmetry.space_group_name_H-M   'P 1'
#
loop_
_entity.id
_entity.type
_entity.pdbx_description
1 polymer ?
#
loop_
_entity_poly.entity_id
_entity_poly.type
_entity_poly.pdbx_seq_one_letter_code
_entity_poly.pdbx_strand_id
1 'polypeptide(L)'
;MGDLFEGYGTLAAARRASGGAMPFDEMFRDPPVAGEPAVARAAYREIHAALSRMTKEELKDRTDALATSYLAQGVTFDFAGEERPFPLDAVPRVIEQAEWSRLEKGVAQRVRALEAFLADVYGPQRAIRDGVIPARLISSSSHFHRQAAGIDPANGVRIQVSGIDLVRDEAGEMRVLEDNVRVPSGVSYVISNRRVMAQTLPELFVSMRVRPVGDYPNKLLQALRASAPDGVEDPNVVVLTPGVYNSAYFEHTLLARLMGVELVEGRDLFCSGGRVWMRTTGGPMRVDVIYRRVDDEFLDPLQFRADSMLGSPGLMLAARLGNVTIANAVGNGVADDKLVYTYLPDLIRYYLAEDAIIPNVDTWRLEEPDSLEEVLDRLPELVVKPVDGSGGKGLVVGPAASAGELAELRARLLKDPRGWIAQPVVQLSTIPTLVEDGMRPRHADLRPFAVNDGRDIWVLPGGLTRVALPEGQLVVNSSQGGGSKDTWVVGDSGFPAATRERSVQTLVADQAAVTTSIPIIQNGEKAPDQSPHDRPRNRDQHEQQQQAASPAADADARTADARTATAEGDR
;
A
#
# COMPACT_ATOMS: atom_id res chain seq x y z
N MET A 1 -33.38 26.55 1.34
CA MET A 1 -32.06 25.98 1.03
C MET A 1 -31.21 26.26 2.24
N GLY A 2 -31.00 25.26 3.10
CA GLY A 2 -30.05 25.37 4.19
C GLY A 2 -28.65 25.52 3.60
N ASP A 3 -27.79 26.27 4.28
CA ASP A 3 -26.37 26.35 3.93
C ASP A 3 -25.76 24.94 4.11
N LEU A 4 -24.96 24.48 3.14
CA LEU A 4 -24.29 23.17 3.20
C LEU A 4 -23.46 23.01 4.48
N PHE A 5 -22.97 24.13 5.02
CA PHE A 5 -22.18 24.24 6.25
C PHE A 5 -23.00 24.72 7.46
N GLU A 6 -24.34 24.73 7.38
CA GLU A 6 -25.19 25.08 8.51
C GLU A 6 -24.93 24.12 9.68
N GLY A 7 -24.59 24.70 10.84
CA GLY A 7 -24.24 23.95 12.04
C GLY A 7 -22.81 23.40 12.07
N TYR A 8 -21.96 23.68 11.09
CA TYR A 8 -20.58 23.15 11.02
C TYR A 8 -19.72 23.57 12.22
N GLY A 9 -19.80 24.84 12.65
CA GLY A 9 -19.05 25.36 13.80
C GLY A 9 -19.68 25.09 15.17
N THR A 10 -20.81 24.37 15.27
CA THR A 10 -21.48 24.15 16.57
C THR A 10 -20.63 23.36 17.55
N LEU A 11 -19.96 22.29 17.08
CA LEU A 11 -19.01 21.52 17.87
C LEU A 11 -17.80 22.35 18.30
N ALA A 12 -17.30 23.19 17.40
CA ALA A 12 -16.21 24.11 17.70
C ALA A 12 -16.60 25.11 18.79
N ALA A 13 -17.82 25.65 18.73
CA ALA A 13 -18.36 26.55 19.74
C ALA A 13 -18.54 25.86 21.11
N ALA A 14 -19.06 24.63 21.13
CA ALA A 14 -19.24 23.85 22.35
C ALA A 14 -17.89 23.53 23.04
N ARG A 15 -16.86 23.16 22.28
CA ARG A 15 -15.50 22.91 22.82
C ARG A 15 -14.79 24.17 23.30
N ARG A 16 -14.97 25.30 22.61
CA ARG A 16 -14.49 26.61 23.10
C ARG A 16 -15.11 26.94 24.45
N ALA A 17 -16.40 26.66 24.63
CA ALA A 17 -17.10 26.89 25.90
C ALA A 17 -16.59 26.00 27.05
N SER A 18 -16.05 24.80 26.75
CA SER A 18 -15.45 23.90 27.74
C SER A 18 -13.94 24.10 27.97
N GLY A 19 -13.30 25.08 27.31
CA GLY A 19 -11.88 25.38 27.46
C GLY A 19 -10.92 24.38 26.82
N GLY A 20 -11.42 23.48 25.96
CA GLY A 20 -10.60 22.48 25.28
C GLY A 20 -9.85 23.04 24.07
N ALA A 21 -8.67 22.46 23.76
CA ALA A 21 -7.97 22.76 22.52
C ALA A 21 -8.82 22.41 21.30
N MET A 22 -8.85 23.32 20.33
CA MET A 22 -9.61 23.17 19.10
C MET A 22 -8.79 22.38 18.07
N PRO A 23 -9.36 21.35 17.43
CA PRO A 23 -8.66 20.71 16.32
C PRO A 23 -8.46 21.73 15.19
N PHE A 24 -7.33 21.61 14.50
CA PHE A 24 -7.08 22.39 13.29
C PHE A 24 -8.08 21.98 12.20
N ASP A 25 -8.83 22.92 11.64
CA ASP A 25 -9.70 22.64 10.50
C ASP A 25 -8.97 22.90 9.18
N GLU A 26 -8.95 21.90 8.30
CA GLU A 26 -8.23 21.94 7.02
C GLU A 26 -8.88 22.93 6.02
N MET A 27 -10.21 23.13 6.08
CA MET A 27 -10.90 24.03 5.16
C MET A 27 -11.03 25.44 5.73
N PHE A 28 -11.38 25.59 7.01
CA PHE A 28 -11.73 26.88 7.61
C PHE A 28 -10.65 27.39 8.57
N ARG A 29 -10.39 28.70 8.56
CA ARG A 29 -9.53 29.33 9.57
C ARG A 29 -10.28 29.43 10.91
N ASP A 30 -11.53 29.85 10.83
CA ASP A 30 -12.50 29.87 11.91
C ASP A 30 -13.74 29.10 11.43
N PRO A 31 -14.13 28.00 12.09
CA PRO A 31 -15.31 27.23 11.69
C PRO A 31 -16.56 28.13 11.67
N PRO A 32 -17.37 28.08 10.60
CA PRO A 32 -18.50 28.99 10.45
C PRO A 32 -19.54 28.77 11.55
N VAL A 33 -19.92 29.86 12.20
CA VAL A 33 -21.02 29.94 13.16
C VAL A 33 -22.23 30.55 12.44
N ALA A 34 -23.45 30.14 12.81
CA ALA A 34 -24.67 30.61 12.15
C ALA A 34 -24.73 32.14 12.10
N GLY A 35 -24.83 32.70 10.88
CA GLY A 35 -24.95 34.15 10.65
C GLY A 35 -23.66 34.87 10.22
N GLU A 36 -22.49 34.21 10.22
CA GLU A 36 -21.23 34.79 9.74
C GLU A 36 -20.69 34.09 8.48
N PRO A 37 -20.09 34.83 7.53
CA PRO A 37 -19.53 34.24 6.31
C PRO A 37 -18.31 33.36 6.62
N ALA A 38 -18.34 32.12 6.15
CA ALA A 38 -17.22 31.19 6.31
C ALA A 38 -15.98 31.65 5.53
N VAL A 39 -14.84 31.77 6.20
CA VAL A 39 -13.57 32.14 5.56
C VAL A 39 -12.73 30.88 5.35
N ALA A 40 -12.77 30.35 4.13
CA ALA A 40 -11.96 29.22 3.72
C ALA A 40 -10.47 29.61 3.62
N ARG A 41 -9.59 28.67 4.01
CA ARG A 41 -8.13 28.76 3.86
C ARG A 41 -7.76 28.80 2.37
N ALA A 42 -6.59 29.37 2.09
CA ALA A 42 -6.12 29.63 0.72
C ALA A 42 -6.21 28.40 -0.19
N ALA A 43 -5.72 27.25 0.29
CA ALA A 43 -5.73 25.95 -0.40
C ALA A 43 -7.14 25.43 -0.74
N TYR A 44 -8.15 25.78 0.05
CA TYR A 44 -9.52 25.29 -0.08
C TYR A 44 -10.48 26.28 -0.76
N ARG A 45 -10.02 27.49 -1.13
CA ARG A 45 -10.92 28.54 -1.70
C ARG A 45 -11.70 28.06 -2.92
N GLU A 46 -11.07 27.37 -3.85
CA GLU A 46 -11.72 26.89 -5.07
C GLU A 46 -12.73 25.77 -4.78
N ILE A 47 -12.35 24.81 -3.91
CA ILE A 47 -13.24 23.74 -3.47
C ILE A 47 -14.45 24.32 -2.73
N HIS A 48 -14.22 25.24 -1.79
CA HIS A 48 -15.29 25.90 -1.06
C HIS A 48 -16.21 26.66 -2.03
N ALA A 49 -15.67 27.42 -2.98
CA ALA A 49 -16.47 28.12 -3.98
C ALA A 49 -17.27 27.19 -4.92
N ALA A 50 -16.80 25.97 -5.16
CA ALA A 50 -17.54 24.95 -5.90
C ALA A 50 -18.65 24.33 -5.02
N LEU A 51 -18.32 23.95 -3.78
CA LEU A 51 -19.27 23.37 -2.82
C LEU A 51 -20.40 24.34 -2.45
N SER A 52 -20.11 25.63 -2.25
CA SER A 52 -21.12 26.64 -1.92
C SER A 52 -22.15 26.90 -3.04
N ARG A 53 -21.88 26.42 -4.26
CA ARG A 53 -22.84 26.51 -5.39
C ARG A 53 -23.74 25.28 -5.49
N MET A 54 -23.45 24.22 -4.74
CA MET A 54 -24.17 22.96 -4.80
C MET A 54 -25.21 22.87 -3.68
N THR A 55 -26.33 22.23 -3.95
CA THR A 55 -27.30 21.87 -2.89
C THR A 55 -26.86 20.61 -2.15
N LYS A 56 -27.45 20.36 -0.97
CA LYS A 56 -27.22 19.12 -0.21
C LYS A 56 -27.63 17.88 -1.01
N GLU A 57 -28.74 17.98 -1.73
CA GLU A 57 -29.27 16.93 -2.60
C GLU A 57 -28.31 16.63 -3.76
N GLU A 58 -27.81 17.65 -4.46
CA GLU A 58 -26.85 17.48 -5.57
C GLU A 58 -25.56 16.79 -5.12
N LEU A 59 -25.07 17.13 -3.92
CA LEU A 59 -23.86 16.51 -3.38
C LEU A 59 -24.12 15.06 -2.95
N LYS A 60 -25.31 14.77 -2.40
CA LYS A 60 -25.70 13.41 -2.06
C LYS A 60 -25.82 12.55 -3.32
N ASP A 61 -26.48 13.04 -4.36
CA ASP A 61 -26.61 12.33 -5.64
C ASP A 61 -25.24 12.05 -6.27
N ARG A 62 -24.30 13.01 -6.19
CA ARG A 62 -22.91 12.79 -6.61
C ARG A 62 -22.23 11.71 -5.76
N THR A 63 -22.43 11.70 -4.45
CA THR A 63 -21.86 10.70 -3.54
C THR A 63 -22.42 9.30 -3.81
N ASP A 64 -23.72 9.19 -4.09
CA ASP A 64 -24.35 7.93 -4.48
C ASP A 64 -23.82 7.43 -5.84
N ALA A 65 -23.58 8.34 -6.78
CA ALA A 65 -22.92 8.02 -8.05
C ALA A 65 -21.46 7.58 -7.86
N LEU A 66 -20.71 8.21 -6.94
CA LEU A 66 -19.35 7.80 -6.55
C LEU A 66 -19.36 6.36 -5.99
N ALA A 67 -20.25 6.08 -5.04
CA ALA A 67 -20.40 4.75 -4.43
C ALA A 67 -20.77 3.67 -5.47
N THR A 68 -21.66 4.00 -6.40
CA THR A 68 -22.03 3.10 -7.51
C THR A 68 -20.84 2.83 -8.43
N SER A 69 -20.04 3.85 -8.74
CA SER A 69 -18.81 3.70 -9.53
C SER A 69 -17.77 2.81 -8.84
N TYR A 70 -17.64 2.90 -7.52
CA TYR A 70 -16.75 2.03 -6.72
C TYR A 70 -17.13 0.56 -6.86
N LEU A 71 -18.42 0.26 -6.67
CA LEU A 71 -18.94 -1.10 -6.85
C LEU A 71 -18.69 -1.62 -8.26
N ALA A 72 -18.95 -0.80 -9.29
CA ALA A 72 -18.72 -1.18 -10.68
C ALA A 72 -17.24 -1.45 -11.01
N GLN A 73 -16.32 -0.78 -10.29
CA GLN A 73 -14.87 -0.98 -10.42
C GLN A 73 -14.33 -2.10 -9.52
N GLY A 74 -15.19 -2.75 -8.74
CA GLY A 74 -14.81 -3.79 -7.79
C GLY A 74 -14.01 -3.27 -6.58
N VAL A 75 -14.08 -1.96 -6.29
CA VAL A 75 -13.42 -1.36 -5.14
C VAL A 75 -14.24 -1.66 -3.88
N THR A 76 -14.02 -2.83 -3.31
CA THR A 76 -14.70 -3.30 -2.10
C THR A 76 -13.73 -3.41 -0.92
N PHE A 77 -14.28 -3.49 0.28
CA PHE A 77 -13.57 -3.89 1.48
C PHE A 77 -14.43 -4.90 2.24
N ASP A 78 -13.78 -5.81 2.95
CA ASP A 78 -14.47 -6.74 3.84
C ASP A 78 -14.86 -6.03 5.14
N PHE A 79 -16.16 -5.95 5.39
CA PHE A 79 -16.72 -5.51 6.66
C PHE A 79 -17.55 -6.64 7.27
N ALA A 80 -17.03 -7.26 8.33
CA ALA A 80 -17.70 -8.35 9.05
C ALA A 80 -18.09 -9.56 8.18
N GLY A 81 -17.31 -9.86 7.13
CA GLY A 81 -17.55 -10.97 6.21
C GLY A 81 -18.40 -10.60 4.98
N GLU A 82 -18.86 -9.34 4.87
CA GLU A 82 -19.57 -8.82 3.71
C GLU A 82 -18.69 -7.83 2.94
N GLU A 83 -18.57 -8.02 1.62
CA GLU A 83 -17.94 -7.03 0.75
C GLU A 83 -18.85 -5.80 0.61
N ARG A 84 -18.34 -4.64 1.03
CA ARG A 84 -19.02 -3.36 0.90
C ARG A 84 -18.16 -2.37 0.10
N PRO A 85 -18.76 -1.38 -0.59
CA PRO A 85 -17.97 -0.33 -1.22
C PRO A 85 -17.32 0.54 -0.16
N PHE A 86 -16.03 0.77 -0.31
CA PHE A 86 -15.27 1.59 0.63
C PHE A 86 -15.80 3.03 0.61
N PRO A 87 -16.31 3.60 1.72
CA PRO A 87 -16.93 4.91 1.70
C PRO A 87 -15.93 5.98 1.26
N LEU A 88 -16.17 6.60 0.10
CA LEU A 88 -15.43 7.74 -0.40
C LEU A 88 -16.23 9.01 -0.14
N ASP A 89 -15.63 9.97 0.56
CA ASP A 89 -16.19 11.30 0.69
C ASP A 89 -15.77 12.21 -0.47
N ALA A 90 -16.71 13.01 -0.97
CA ALA A 90 -16.53 13.88 -2.14
C ALA A 90 -15.65 15.13 -1.87
N VAL A 91 -15.34 15.45 -0.62
CA VAL A 91 -14.45 16.57 -0.26
C VAL A 91 -13.02 16.03 -0.06
N PRO A 92 -12.07 16.39 -0.95
CA PRO A 92 -10.70 15.89 -0.84
C PRO A 92 -9.94 16.57 0.30
N ARG A 93 -8.87 15.91 0.76
CA ARG A 93 -7.81 16.55 1.54
C ARG A 93 -6.90 17.33 0.61
N VAL A 94 -6.63 18.60 0.86
CA VAL A 94 -5.71 19.40 0.04
C VAL A 94 -4.43 19.71 0.81
N ILE A 95 -3.29 19.48 0.15
CA ILE A 95 -1.95 19.78 0.67
C ILE A 95 -1.21 20.62 -0.36
N GLU A 96 -0.70 21.77 0.04
CA GLU A 96 0.07 22.64 -0.85
C GLU A 96 1.45 22.05 -1.15
N GLN A 97 1.96 22.28 -2.36
CA GLN A 97 3.24 21.73 -2.83
C GLN A 97 4.42 22.08 -1.91
N ALA A 98 4.44 23.26 -1.29
CA ALA A 98 5.50 23.65 -0.37
C ALA A 98 5.52 22.76 0.89
N GLU A 99 4.36 22.51 1.48
CA GLU A 99 4.21 21.58 2.60
C GLU A 99 4.54 20.15 2.17
N TRP A 100 4.00 19.71 1.03
CA TRP A 100 4.27 18.37 0.50
C TRP A 100 5.76 18.14 0.25
N SER A 101 6.48 19.14 -0.27
CA SER A 101 7.92 19.02 -0.53
C SER A 101 8.73 18.79 0.76
N ARG A 102 8.27 19.31 1.90
CA ARG A 102 8.86 19.02 3.22
C ARG A 102 8.50 17.60 3.67
N LEU A 103 7.24 17.20 3.49
CA LEU A 103 6.77 15.84 3.83
C LEU A 103 7.52 14.77 3.03
N GLU A 104 7.67 14.98 1.72
CA GLU A 104 8.41 14.09 0.81
C GLU A 104 9.84 13.87 1.29
N LYS A 105 10.57 14.94 1.62
CA LYS A 105 11.94 14.85 2.17
C LYS A 105 11.98 14.14 3.52
N GLY A 106 11.02 14.42 4.41
CA GLY A 106 10.98 13.82 5.74
C GLY A 106 10.61 12.34 5.72
N VAL A 107 9.66 11.94 4.88
CA VAL A 107 9.32 10.52 4.66
C VAL A 107 10.53 9.80 4.09
N ALA A 108 11.20 10.34 3.08
CA ALA A 108 12.41 9.73 2.52
C ALA A 108 13.55 9.62 3.55
N GLN A 109 13.81 10.67 4.36
CA GLN A 109 14.77 10.63 5.47
C GLN A 109 14.45 9.52 6.46
N ARG A 110 13.19 9.42 6.88
CA ARG A 110 12.74 8.42 7.85
C ARG A 110 12.92 7.00 7.33
N VAL A 111 12.57 6.76 6.06
CA VAL A 111 12.79 5.46 5.40
C VAL A 111 14.27 5.12 5.33
N ARG A 112 15.18 6.08 5.00
CA ARG A 112 16.63 5.85 5.05
C ARG A 112 17.12 5.41 6.44
N ALA A 113 16.60 6.03 7.50
CA ALA A 113 16.97 5.66 8.88
C ALA A 113 16.43 4.27 9.27
N LEU A 114 15.19 3.94 8.87
CA LEU A 114 14.60 2.62 9.09
C LEU A 114 15.35 1.51 8.33
N GLU A 115 15.76 1.76 7.09
CA GLU A 115 16.61 0.85 6.31
C GLU A 115 17.95 0.59 7.01
N ALA A 116 18.64 1.66 7.44
CA ALA A 116 19.90 1.57 8.16
C ALA A 116 19.74 0.80 9.48
N PHE A 117 18.67 1.07 10.22
CA PHE A 117 18.32 0.36 11.45
C PHE A 117 18.10 -1.13 11.23
N LEU A 118 17.30 -1.52 10.23
CA LEU A 118 17.04 -2.93 9.93
C LEU A 118 18.31 -3.66 9.48
N ALA A 119 19.12 -3.03 8.63
CA ALA A 119 20.41 -3.59 8.21
C ALA A 119 21.37 -3.76 9.40
N ASP A 120 21.33 -2.84 10.37
CA ASP A 120 22.15 -2.91 11.57
C ASP A 120 21.66 -3.99 12.54
N VAL A 121 20.35 -4.08 12.80
CA VAL A 121 19.73 -5.06 13.71
C VAL A 121 19.98 -6.50 13.27
N TYR A 122 19.87 -6.76 11.95
CA TYR A 122 20.14 -8.09 11.38
C TYR A 122 21.61 -8.33 11.01
N GLY A 123 22.46 -7.31 11.15
CA GLY A 123 23.88 -7.36 10.86
C GLY A 123 24.75 -7.02 12.08
N PRO A 124 25.54 -5.93 12.05
CA PRO A 124 26.57 -5.65 13.05
C PRO A 124 26.07 -5.15 14.41
N GLN A 125 24.82 -4.70 14.52
CA GLN A 125 24.17 -4.23 15.75
C GLN A 125 24.91 -3.08 16.45
N ARG A 126 25.39 -2.09 15.69
CA ARG A 126 26.16 -0.94 16.19
C ARG A 126 25.32 -0.01 17.07
N ALA A 127 24.10 0.35 16.67
CA ALA A 127 23.23 1.20 17.50
C ALA A 127 22.90 0.58 18.85
N ILE A 128 22.88 -0.75 18.93
CA ILE A 128 22.69 -1.49 20.19
C ILE A 128 23.97 -1.43 21.04
N ARG A 129 25.14 -1.67 20.43
CA ARG A 129 26.45 -1.65 21.12
C ARG A 129 26.81 -0.26 21.64
N ASP A 130 26.45 0.77 20.88
CA ASP A 130 26.71 2.17 21.21
C ASP A 130 25.66 2.74 22.19
N GLY A 131 24.65 1.94 22.55
CA GLY A 131 23.64 2.30 23.56
C GLY A 131 22.55 3.26 23.06
N VAL A 132 22.43 3.48 21.75
CA VAL A 132 21.37 4.31 21.16
C VAL A 132 19.99 3.66 21.33
N ILE A 133 19.93 2.34 21.17
CA ILE A 133 18.70 1.56 21.40
C ILE A 133 19.00 0.31 22.26
N PRO A 134 18.23 0.02 23.31
CA PRO A 134 18.52 -1.10 24.20
C PRO A 134 18.39 -2.47 23.51
N ALA A 135 19.35 -3.37 23.74
CA ALA A 135 19.31 -4.74 23.22
C ALA A 135 18.02 -5.49 23.63
N ARG A 136 17.58 -5.27 24.88
CA ARG A 136 16.34 -5.86 25.41
C ARG A 136 15.13 -5.50 24.54
N LEU A 137 15.08 -4.26 24.04
CA LEU A 137 13.97 -3.75 23.23
C LEU A 137 13.75 -4.62 22.00
N ILE A 138 14.83 -4.87 21.26
CA ILE A 138 14.85 -5.71 20.06
C ILE A 138 14.56 -7.16 20.41
N SER A 139 15.30 -7.72 21.38
CA SER A 139 15.28 -9.15 21.67
C SER A 139 13.95 -9.69 22.20
N SER A 140 13.12 -8.83 22.80
CA SER A 140 11.78 -9.19 23.29
C SER A 140 10.63 -8.74 22.40
N SER A 141 10.90 -8.06 21.27
CA SER A 141 9.84 -7.78 20.30
C SER A 141 9.38 -9.09 19.66
N SER A 142 8.06 -9.30 19.62
CA SER A 142 7.45 -10.47 18.97
C SER A 142 7.70 -10.50 17.45
N HIS A 143 8.05 -9.34 16.89
CA HIS A 143 8.29 -9.15 15.46
C HIS A 143 9.79 -9.10 15.10
N PHE A 144 10.68 -9.40 16.05
CA PHE A 144 12.07 -9.69 15.75
C PHE A 144 12.25 -11.16 15.35
N HIS A 145 12.15 -11.43 14.05
CA HIS A 145 12.31 -12.79 13.51
C HIS A 145 13.78 -13.13 13.26
N ARG A 146 14.37 -13.97 14.12
CA ARG A 146 15.76 -14.46 13.95
C ARG A 146 15.97 -15.20 12.63
N GLN A 147 14.92 -15.78 12.07
CA GLN A 147 14.89 -16.44 10.77
C GLN A 147 15.31 -15.50 9.63
N ALA A 148 15.14 -14.19 9.78
CA ALA A 148 15.55 -13.19 8.79
C ALA A 148 17.05 -12.91 8.80
N ALA A 149 17.80 -13.36 9.81
CA ALA A 149 19.25 -13.16 9.86
C ALA A 149 19.96 -13.87 8.69
N GLY A 150 20.93 -13.16 8.09
CA GLY A 150 21.66 -13.61 6.90
C GLY A 150 20.85 -13.60 5.61
N ILE A 151 19.66 -13.00 5.59
CA ILE A 151 18.92 -12.70 4.37
C ILE A 151 19.19 -11.24 4.01
N ASP A 152 20.07 -11.06 3.02
CA ASP A 152 20.46 -9.77 2.49
C ASP A 152 19.87 -9.59 1.08
N PRO A 153 18.99 -8.60 0.87
CA PRO A 153 18.47 -8.27 -0.45
C PRO A 153 19.59 -7.88 -1.41
N ALA A 154 19.48 -8.26 -2.69
CA ALA A 154 20.54 -8.06 -3.69
C ALA A 154 20.97 -6.58 -3.84
N ASN A 155 20.01 -5.66 -3.81
CA ASN A 155 20.26 -4.21 -3.86
C ASN A 155 20.34 -3.55 -2.46
N GLY A 156 20.40 -4.34 -1.39
CA GLY A 156 20.45 -3.85 -0.01
C GLY A 156 19.14 -3.27 0.55
N VAL A 157 18.06 -3.22 -0.25
CA VAL A 157 16.78 -2.64 0.15
C VAL A 157 15.94 -3.65 0.94
N ARG A 158 15.62 -3.33 2.19
CA ARG A 158 14.72 -4.14 3.01
C ARG A 158 13.28 -3.63 2.96
N ILE A 159 13.07 -2.34 2.71
CA ILE A 159 11.77 -1.65 2.71
C ILE A 159 11.49 -1.11 1.30
N GLN A 160 11.10 -2.00 0.38
CA GLN A 160 10.71 -1.60 -0.98
C GLN A 160 9.47 -0.69 -0.97
N VAL A 161 8.53 -0.93 -0.05
CA VAL A 161 7.34 -0.10 0.15
C VAL A 161 7.20 0.26 1.62
N SER A 162 6.95 1.53 1.92
CA SER A 162 6.58 1.97 3.27
C SER A 162 5.29 2.78 3.25
N GLY A 163 4.50 2.66 4.31
CA GLY A 163 3.39 3.56 4.62
C GLY A 163 3.70 4.30 5.91
N ILE A 164 3.81 5.62 5.86
CA ILE A 164 4.11 6.44 7.05
C ILE A 164 2.84 7.16 7.46
N ASP A 165 2.27 6.83 8.61
CA ASP A 165 1.05 7.48 9.08
C ASP A 165 1.36 8.85 9.67
N LEU A 166 0.71 9.87 9.13
CA LEU A 166 0.86 11.27 9.51
C LEU A 166 -0.47 11.80 10.03
N VAL A 167 -0.38 12.64 11.06
CA VAL A 167 -1.49 13.45 11.56
C VAL A 167 -1.09 14.91 11.56
N ARG A 168 -2.05 15.81 11.39
CA ARG A 168 -1.85 17.23 11.66
C ARG A 168 -2.42 17.53 13.05
N ASP A 169 -1.64 18.13 13.92
CA ASP A 169 -2.06 18.49 15.28
C ASP A 169 -2.87 19.80 15.32
N GLU A 170 -3.31 20.20 16.52
CA GLU A 170 -4.03 21.45 16.76
C GLU A 170 -3.25 22.72 16.39
N ALA A 171 -1.92 22.66 16.38
CA ALA A 171 -1.06 23.76 15.97
C ALA A 171 -0.90 23.83 14.43
N GLY A 172 -1.41 22.82 13.72
CA GLY A 172 -1.29 22.69 12.28
C GLY A 172 0.01 22.03 11.84
N GLU A 173 0.79 21.45 12.75
CA GLU A 173 2.05 20.77 12.44
C GLU A 173 1.81 19.30 12.07
N MET A 174 2.50 18.83 11.03
CA MET A 174 2.46 17.43 10.62
C MET A 174 3.39 16.60 11.49
N ARG A 175 2.87 15.52 12.08
CA ARG A 175 3.61 14.60 12.95
C ARG A 175 3.45 13.17 12.47
N VAL A 176 4.51 12.36 12.60
CA VAL A 176 4.42 10.92 12.36
C VAL A 176 3.71 10.26 13.53
N LEU A 177 2.72 9.43 13.25
CA LEU A 177 1.99 8.64 14.23
C LEU A 177 2.50 7.19 14.29
N GLU A 178 2.76 6.58 13.15
CA GLU A 178 3.11 5.16 13.01
C GLU A 178 3.87 4.91 11.71
N ASP A 179 4.77 3.92 11.71
CA ASP A 179 5.49 3.45 10.53
C ASP A 179 4.91 2.09 10.12
N ASN A 180 4.80 1.81 8.83
CA ASN A 180 4.31 0.53 8.33
C ASN A 180 5.31 0.02 7.29
N VAL A 181 6.18 -0.92 7.68
CA VAL A 181 7.28 -1.42 6.84
C VAL A 181 7.27 -2.94 6.65
N ARG A 182 6.22 -3.62 7.11
CA ARG A 182 5.91 -5.02 6.78
C ARG A 182 5.19 -5.10 5.42
N VAL A 183 3.86 -5.16 5.46
CA VAL A 183 2.99 -5.29 4.28
C VAL A 183 2.02 -4.10 4.26
N PRO A 184 2.50 -2.86 4.01
CA PRO A 184 1.65 -1.69 4.02
C PRO A 184 0.56 -1.81 2.95
N SER A 185 -0.68 -1.48 3.33
CA SER A 185 -1.84 -1.47 2.45
C SER A 185 -2.50 -0.09 2.38
N GLY A 186 -3.28 0.12 1.34
CA GLY A 186 -4.15 1.27 1.15
C GLY A 186 -3.90 2.06 -0.14
N VAL A 187 -2.87 1.73 -0.91
CA VAL A 187 -2.51 2.46 -2.13
C VAL A 187 -3.49 2.21 -3.28
N SER A 188 -4.16 1.06 -3.32
CA SER A 188 -5.25 0.83 -4.30
C SER A 188 -6.37 1.85 -4.12
N TYR A 189 -6.73 2.17 -2.86
CA TYR A 189 -7.71 3.21 -2.57
C TYR A 189 -7.19 4.58 -3.02
N VAL A 190 -5.90 4.90 -2.87
CA VAL A 190 -5.35 6.17 -3.39
C VAL A 190 -5.58 6.31 -4.90
N ILE A 191 -5.24 5.27 -5.67
CA ILE A 191 -5.39 5.26 -7.13
C ILE A 191 -6.87 5.30 -7.52
N SER A 192 -7.71 4.49 -6.87
CA SER A 192 -9.15 4.44 -7.15
C SER A 192 -9.87 5.74 -6.77
N ASN A 193 -9.59 6.29 -5.58
CA ASN A 193 -10.10 7.59 -5.11
C ASN A 193 -9.76 8.66 -6.12
N ARG A 194 -8.50 8.74 -6.57
CA ARG A 194 -8.09 9.71 -7.58
C ARG A 194 -8.88 9.58 -8.87
N ARG A 195 -8.95 8.36 -9.41
CA ARG A 195 -9.59 8.10 -10.70
C ARG A 195 -11.06 8.51 -10.68
N VAL A 196 -11.76 8.15 -9.61
CA VAL A 196 -13.17 8.45 -9.44
C VAL A 196 -13.37 9.97 -9.24
N MET A 197 -12.57 10.61 -8.40
CA MET A 197 -12.64 12.07 -8.20
C MET A 197 -12.37 12.86 -9.49
N ALA A 198 -11.42 12.42 -10.31
CA ALA A 198 -11.11 13.05 -11.60
C ALA A 198 -12.27 12.94 -12.61
N GLN A 199 -13.10 11.89 -12.51
CA GLN A 199 -14.30 11.73 -13.33
C GLN A 199 -15.46 12.59 -12.85
N THR A 200 -15.58 12.79 -11.53
CA THR A 200 -16.71 13.51 -10.92
C THR A 200 -16.53 15.03 -10.85
N LEU A 201 -15.29 15.52 -10.69
CA LEU A 201 -14.96 16.95 -10.55
C LEU A 201 -13.80 17.38 -11.49
N PRO A 202 -13.88 17.10 -12.80
CA PRO A 202 -12.76 17.30 -13.72
C PRO A 202 -12.25 18.75 -13.78
N GLU A 203 -13.13 19.75 -13.63
CA GLU A 203 -12.79 21.16 -13.67
C GLU A 203 -11.83 21.59 -12.55
N LEU A 204 -12.00 21.02 -11.34
CA LEU A 204 -11.17 21.33 -10.18
C LEU A 204 -9.77 20.72 -10.31
N PHE A 205 -9.64 19.59 -10.98
CA PHE A 205 -8.33 18.97 -11.24
C PHE A 205 -7.42 19.85 -12.10
N VAL A 206 -8.02 20.51 -13.10
CA VAL A 206 -7.30 21.43 -14.00
C VAL A 206 -6.95 22.72 -13.27
N SER A 207 -7.94 23.35 -12.61
CA SER A 207 -7.74 24.65 -11.99
C SER A 207 -6.74 24.59 -10.84
N MET A 208 -6.82 23.55 -9.99
CA MET A 208 -5.95 23.38 -8.82
C MET A 208 -4.62 22.69 -9.14
N ARG A 209 -4.41 22.23 -10.39
CA ARG A 209 -3.18 21.53 -10.83
C ARG A 209 -2.83 20.33 -9.94
N VAL A 210 -3.78 19.42 -9.75
CA VAL A 210 -3.60 18.26 -8.88
C VAL A 210 -2.56 17.29 -9.47
N ARG A 211 -1.53 16.94 -8.69
CA ARG A 211 -0.47 16.02 -9.13
C ARG A 211 -0.98 14.58 -9.31
N PRO A 212 -0.55 13.84 -10.35
CA PRO A 212 -1.01 12.48 -10.61
C PRO A 212 -0.45 11.45 -9.61
N VAL A 213 -1.22 10.39 -9.35
CA VAL A 213 -0.81 9.24 -8.51
C VAL A 213 -0.76 7.92 -9.28
N GLY A 214 -1.15 7.91 -10.56
CA GLY A 214 -1.25 6.71 -11.39
C GLY A 214 0.08 6.01 -11.68
N ASP A 215 1.22 6.70 -11.51
CA ASP A 215 2.56 6.14 -11.77
C ASP A 215 3.03 5.13 -10.71
N TYR A 216 2.31 4.98 -9.60
CA TYR A 216 2.73 4.13 -8.49
C TYR A 216 3.03 2.67 -8.89
N PRO A 217 2.18 1.94 -9.64
CA PRO A 217 2.47 0.55 -10.02
C PRO A 217 3.75 0.44 -10.85
N ASN A 218 4.01 1.40 -11.74
CA ASN A 218 5.22 1.43 -12.55
C ASN A 218 6.47 1.66 -11.69
N LYS A 219 6.40 2.60 -10.74
CA LYS A 219 7.49 2.84 -9.77
C LYS A 219 7.74 1.62 -8.90
N LEU A 220 6.68 0.97 -8.42
CA LEU A 220 6.78 -0.27 -7.64
C LEU A 220 7.42 -1.40 -8.46
N LEU A 221 6.94 -1.66 -9.67
CA LEU A 221 7.53 -2.70 -10.53
C LEU A 221 9.00 -2.41 -10.82
N GLN A 222 9.37 -1.15 -11.09
CA GLN A 222 10.75 -0.76 -11.29
C GLN A 222 11.62 -1.06 -10.05
N ALA A 223 11.14 -0.73 -8.85
CA ALA A 223 11.84 -1.03 -7.60
C ALA A 223 11.97 -2.54 -7.33
N LEU A 224 10.92 -3.31 -7.64
CA LEU A 224 10.94 -4.78 -7.53
C LEU A 224 11.93 -5.39 -8.52
N ARG A 225 11.97 -4.93 -9.77
CA ARG A 225 12.95 -5.39 -10.75
C ARG A 225 14.38 -5.02 -10.37
N ALA A 226 14.58 -3.84 -9.78
CA ALA A 226 15.88 -3.38 -9.29
C ALA A 226 16.40 -4.20 -8.09
N SER A 227 15.52 -4.95 -7.41
CA SER A 227 15.91 -5.82 -6.29
C SER A 227 16.15 -7.28 -6.70
N ALA A 228 16.15 -7.58 -8.00
CA ALA A 228 16.42 -8.92 -8.50
C ALA A 228 17.81 -9.44 -8.10
N PRO A 229 17.96 -10.76 -7.87
CA PRO A 229 19.25 -11.40 -7.67
C PRO A 229 20.30 -11.10 -8.75
N ASP A 230 21.57 -11.15 -8.37
CA ASP A 230 22.69 -10.93 -9.29
C ASP A 230 22.66 -11.86 -10.50
N GLY A 231 22.91 -11.30 -11.68
CA GLY A 231 22.96 -12.04 -12.94
C GLY A 231 21.59 -12.30 -13.60
N VAL A 232 20.51 -11.71 -13.08
CA VAL A 232 19.17 -11.76 -13.69
C VAL A 232 18.90 -10.47 -14.47
N GLU A 233 18.86 -10.55 -15.81
CA GLU A 233 18.62 -9.37 -16.67
C GLU A 233 17.12 -9.04 -16.84
N ASP A 234 16.26 -10.05 -16.97
CA ASP A 234 14.81 -9.90 -17.08
C ASP A 234 14.11 -10.69 -15.95
N PRO A 235 13.97 -10.08 -14.75
CA PRO A 235 13.50 -10.80 -13.57
C PRO A 235 12.01 -11.09 -13.64
N ASN A 236 11.65 -12.34 -13.33
CA ASN A 236 10.26 -12.70 -13.15
C ASN A 236 9.77 -12.27 -11.76
N VAL A 237 8.91 -11.25 -11.75
CA VAL A 237 8.29 -10.68 -10.55
C VAL A 237 6.89 -11.26 -10.38
N VAL A 238 6.53 -11.69 -9.16
CA VAL A 238 5.17 -12.17 -8.83
C VAL A 238 4.63 -11.48 -7.58
N VAL A 239 3.31 -11.38 -7.45
CA VAL A 239 2.64 -10.93 -6.22
C VAL A 239 2.12 -12.16 -5.47
N LEU A 240 2.68 -12.44 -4.29
CA LEU A 240 2.22 -13.53 -3.43
C LEU A 240 1.07 -13.05 -2.56
N THR A 241 -0.11 -13.65 -2.72
CA THR A 241 -1.34 -13.31 -1.98
C THR A 241 -1.78 -14.45 -1.06
N PRO A 242 -2.38 -14.15 0.11
CA PRO A 242 -3.03 -15.15 0.97
C PRO A 242 -4.38 -15.65 0.41
N GLY A 243 -4.85 -15.08 -0.71
CA GLY A 243 -6.10 -15.47 -1.38
C GLY A 243 -7.30 -14.59 -1.03
N VAL A 244 -8.47 -14.97 -1.57
CA VAL A 244 -9.70 -14.17 -1.60
C VAL A 244 -10.29 -13.81 -0.22
N TYR A 245 -9.97 -14.59 0.81
CA TYR A 245 -10.49 -14.37 2.17
C TYR A 245 -9.72 -13.30 2.95
N ASN A 246 -8.77 -12.61 2.30
CA ASN A 246 -8.07 -11.49 2.89
C ASN A 246 -8.73 -10.17 2.51
N SER A 247 -8.97 -9.30 3.51
CA SER A 247 -9.61 -7.99 3.32
C SER A 247 -8.90 -7.06 2.32
N ALA A 248 -7.60 -7.24 2.09
CA ALA A 248 -6.82 -6.48 1.13
C ALA A 248 -6.65 -7.18 -0.24
N TYR A 249 -7.35 -8.30 -0.49
CA TYR A 249 -7.22 -9.08 -1.73
C TYR A 249 -7.49 -8.25 -3.01
N PHE A 250 -8.44 -7.31 -2.94
CA PHE A 250 -8.69 -6.34 -4.01
C PHE A 250 -7.41 -5.57 -4.39
N GLU A 251 -6.66 -5.08 -3.40
CA GLU A 251 -5.41 -4.36 -3.64
C GLU A 251 -4.35 -5.25 -4.29
N HIS A 252 -4.25 -6.51 -3.87
CA HIS A 252 -3.27 -7.45 -4.42
C HIS A 252 -3.54 -7.69 -5.91
N THR A 253 -4.81 -7.93 -6.24
CA THR A 253 -5.27 -8.15 -7.62
C THR A 253 -5.09 -6.91 -8.48
N LEU A 254 -5.45 -5.74 -7.96
CA LEU A 254 -5.30 -4.47 -8.69
C LEU A 254 -3.82 -4.19 -8.99
N LEU A 255 -2.94 -4.30 -8.00
CA LEU A 255 -1.52 -4.03 -8.19
C LEU A 255 -0.86 -5.04 -9.13
N ALA A 256 -1.15 -6.34 -9.00
CA ALA A 256 -0.64 -7.35 -9.92
C ALA A 256 -1.05 -7.06 -11.37
N ARG A 257 -2.33 -6.73 -11.58
CA ARG A 257 -2.87 -6.35 -12.90
C ARG A 257 -2.21 -5.09 -13.45
N LEU A 258 -2.07 -4.03 -12.65
CA LEU A 258 -1.51 -2.76 -13.09
C LEU A 258 0.00 -2.85 -13.38
N MET A 259 0.73 -3.68 -12.63
CA MET A 259 2.14 -3.98 -12.91
C MET A 259 2.30 -4.96 -14.08
N GLY A 260 1.25 -5.70 -14.46
CA GLY A 260 1.33 -6.72 -15.49
C GLY A 260 2.15 -7.95 -15.06
N VAL A 261 2.01 -8.34 -13.78
CA VAL A 261 2.70 -9.50 -13.19
C VAL A 261 1.70 -10.53 -12.68
N GLU A 262 2.16 -11.76 -12.47
CA GLU A 262 1.30 -12.85 -11.99
C GLU A 262 0.92 -12.66 -10.51
N LEU A 263 -0.35 -12.91 -10.21
CA LEU A 263 -0.87 -13.03 -8.85
C LEU A 263 -0.87 -14.51 -8.48
N VAL A 264 -0.09 -14.89 -7.46
CA VAL A 264 0.12 -16.28 -7.07
C VAL A 264 -0.24 -16.52 -5.61
N GLU A 265 -0.71 -17.72 -5.28
CA GLU A 265 -0.81 -18.20 -3.91
C GLU A 265 0.35 -19.14 -3.57
N GLY A 266 0.55 -19.45 -2.29
CA GLY A 266 1.64 -20.33 -1.84
C GLY A 266 1.69 -21.70 -2.54
N ARG A 267 0.52 -22.26 -2.88
CA ARG A 267 0.38 -23.53 -3.61
C ARG A 267 0.88 -23.51 -5.06
N ASP A 268 0.91 -22.32 -5.67
CA ASP A 268 1.39 -22.13 -7.04
C ASP A 268 2.91 -22.09 -7.10
N LEU A 269 3.56 -21.90 -5.94
CA LEU A 269 5.01 -21.85 -5.79
C LEU A 269 5.56 -23.15 -5.20
N PHE A 270 6.78 -23.51 -5.61
CA PHE A 270 7.55 -24.56 -4.96
C PHE A 270 9.05 -24.26 -5.02
N CYS A 271 9.80 -24.74 -4.02
CA CYS A 271 11.24 -24.57 -3.98
C CYS A 271 11.96 -25.85 -4.41
N SER A 272 12.96 -25.71 -5.28
CA SER A 272 13.82 -26.81 -5.72
C SER A 272 15.23 -26.31 -6.05
N GLY A 273 16.26 -27.01 -5.56
CA GLY A 273 17.66 -26.61 -5.76
C GLY A 273 18.01 -25.24 -5.16
N GLY A 274 17.34 -24.84 -4.09
CA GLY A 274 17.52 -23.51 -3.47
C GLY A 274 16.94 -22.35 -4.27
N ARG A 275 16.10 -22.61 -5.28
CA ARG A 275 15.42 -21.61 -6.11
C ARG A 275 13.90 -21.75 -6.01
N VAL A 276 13.16 -20.69 -6.32
CA VAL A 276 11.70 -20.66 -6.32
C VAL A 276 11.18 -20.80 -7.75
N TRP A 277 10.14 -21.62 -7.90
CA TRP A 277 9.50 -21.91 -9.17
C TRP A 277 7.99 -21.74 -9.04
N MET A 278 7.38 -21.14 -10.06
CA MET A 278 5.94 -21.07 -10.25
C MET A 278 5.48 -22.22 -11.16
N ARG A 279 4.39 -22.88 -10.78
CA ARG A 279 3.76 -23.93 -11.58
C ARG A 279 2.99 -23.31 -12.75
N THR A 280 3.31 -23.71 -13.97
CA THR A 280 2.56 -23.31 -15.18
C THR A 280 2.25 -24.53 -16.04
N THR A 281 1.28 -24.40 -16.96
CA THR A 281 0.96 -25.45 -17.93
C THR A 281 2.09 -25.69 -18.93
N GLY A 282 2.94 -24.69 -19.20
CA GLY A 282 4.12 -24.80 -20.05
C GLY A 282 5.36 -25.35 -19.34
N GLY A 283 5.27 -25.68 -18.05
CA GLY A 283 6.38 -26.13 -17.21
C GLY A 283 6.71 -25.14 -16.08
N PRO A 284 7.65 -25.49 -15.20
CA PRO A 284 8.02 -24.62 -14.09
C PRO A 284 8.76 -23.37 -14.58
N MET A 285 8.29 -22.20 -14.16
CA MET A 285 8.92 -20.92 -14.46
C MET A 285 9.65 -20.42 -13.22
N ARG A 286 10.91 -20.01 -13.35
CA ARG A 286 11.68 -19.46 -12.24
C ARG A 286 11.05 -18.15 -11.76
N VAL A 287 11.02 -17.92 -10.45
CA VAL A 287 10.62 -16.67 -9.82
C VAL A 287 11.84 -16.03 -9.18
N ASP A 288 12.10 -14.77 -9.48
CA ASP A 288 13.29 -14.04 -9.03
C ASP A 288 12.96 -13.02 -7.95
N VAL A 289 11.76 -12.43 -8.00
CA VAL A 289 11.29 -11.46 -7.01
C VAL A 289 9.84 -11.73 -6.63
N ILE A 290 9.58 -11.77 -5.33
CA ILE A 290 8.24 -11.97 -4.76
C ILE A 290 7.85 -10.69 -4.03
N TYR A 291 6.87 -9.96 -4.58
CA TYR A 291 6.17 -8.93 -3.81
C TYR A 291 5.16 -9.63 -2.90
N ARG A 292 5.52 -9.80 -1.63
CA ARG A 292 4.71 -10.54 -0.67
C ARG A 292 3.60 -9.67 -0.09
N ARG A 293 2.40 -10.24 -0.05
CA ARG A 293 1.23 -9.71 0.66
C ARG A 293 0.79 -10.63 1.81
N VAL A 294 1.74 -11.41 2.31
CA VAL A 294 1.59 -12.42 3.37
C VAL A 294 2.57 -12.07 4.50
N ASP A 295 2.10 -12.18 5.74
CA ASP A 295 2.91 -11.94 6.94
C ASP A 295 4.03 -12.97 7.11
N ASP A 296 5.11 -12.57 7.81
CA ASP A 296 6.36 -13.33 7.90
C ASP A 296 6.13 -14.76 8.38
N GLU A 297 5.32 -14.92 9.43
CA GLU A 297 5.08 -16.22 10.08
C GLU A 297 4.37 -17.23 9.19
N PHE A 298 3.78 -16.78 8.08
CA PHE A 298 3.03 -17.62 7.16
C PHE A 298 3.80 -17.94 5.86
N LEU A 299 4.97 -17.34 5.64
CA LEU A 299 5.73 -17.46 4.38
C LEU A 299 6.36 -18.83 4.15
N ASP A 300 6.90 -19.47 5.19
CA ASP A 300 7.62 -20.75 5.05
C ASP A 300 7.31 -21.68 6.22
N PRO A 301 6.52 -22.74 6.01
CA PRO A 301 6.16 -23.68 7.08
C PRO A 301 7.35 -24.47 7.64
N LEU A 302 8.51 -24.46 6.97
CA LEU A 302 9.73 -25.08 7.48
C LEU A 302 10.50 -24.19 8.48
N GLN A 303 10.20 -22.89 8.54
CA GLN A 303 10.92 -21.93 9.39
C GLN A 303 10.02 -21.23 10.41
N PHE A 304 8.72 -21.13 10.12
CA PHE A 304 7.73 -20.44 10.95
C PHE A 304 6.58 -21.38 11.32
N ARG A 305 5.35 -21.04 10.92
CA ARG A 305 4.14 -21.81 11.24
C ARG A 305 4.04 -23.05 10.36
N ALA A 306 4.26 -24.23 10.96
CA ALA A 306 4.15 -25.52 10.27
C ALA A 306 2.74 -25.81 9.72
N ASP A 307 1.70 -25.16 10.26
CA ASP A 307 0.32 -25.25 9.81
C ASP A 307 -0.03 -24.23 8.70
N SER A 308 0.91 -23.37 8.29
CA SER A 308 0.67 -22.38 7.24
C SER A 308 0.51 -23.03 5.87
N MET A 309 -0.54 -22.63 5.17
CA MET A 309 -0.82 -22.97 3.78
C MET A 309 -0.67 -21.76 2.83
N LEU A 310 -0.29 -20.59 3.35
CA LEU A 310 -0.25 -19.33 2.59
C LEU A 310 1.10 -19.10 1.89
N GLY A 311 2.15 -19.74 2.41
CA GLY A 311 3.51 -19.68 1.90
C GLY A 311 3.91 -20.94 1.12
N SER A 312 5.21 -21.08 0.84
CA SER A 312 5.76 -22.26 0.17
C SER A 312 6.99 -22.79 0.93
N PRO A 313 7.08 -24.11 1.18
CA PRO A 313 8.23 -24.70 1.88
C PRO A 313 9.56 -24.37 1.21
N GLY A 314 10.51 -23.83 1.97
CA GLY A 314 11.87 -23.54 1.51
C GLY A 314 12.09 -22.15 0.92
N LEU A 315 11.08 -21.27 0.92
CA LEU A 315 11.22 -19.87 0.47
C LEU A 315 12.33 -19.14 1.23
N MET A 316 12.41 -19.33 2.54
CA MET A 316 13.43 -18.67 3.37
C MET A 316 14.85 -19.14 3.04
N LEU A 317 15.01 -20.42 2.71
CA LEU A 317 16.30 -20.95 2.26
C LEU A 317 16.70 -20.36 0.91
N ALA A 318 15.77 -20.29 -0.04
CA ALA A 318 16.03 -19.69 -1.35
C ALA A 318 16.43 -18.21 -1.24
N ALA A 319 15.76 -17.45 -0.36
CA ALA A 319 16.09 -16.06 -0.09
C ALA A 319 17.47 -15.92 0.58
N ARG A 320 17.79 -16.78 1.57
CA ARG A 320 19.11 -16.78 2.23
C ARG A 320 20.26 -17.15 1.30
N LEU A 321 20.01 -17.96 0.27
CA LEU A 321 20.98 -18.28 -0.77
C LEU A 321 21.11 -17.16 -1.83
N GLY A 322 20.35 -16.07 -1.70
CA GLY A 322 20.35 -14.96 -2.67
C GLY A 322 19.72 -15.32 -4.01
N ASN A 323 18.92 -16.39 -4.09
CA ASN A 323 18.33 -16.86 -5.36
C ASN A 323 16.94 -16.25 -5.67
N VAL A 324 16.32 -15.61 -4.67
CA VAL A 324 15.04 -14.90 -4.78
C VAL A 324 15.03 -13.72 -3.82
N THR A 325 14.45 -12.59 -4.23
CA THR A 325 14.19 -11.47 -3.33
C THR A 325 12.75 -11.48 -2.86
N ILE A 326 12.54 -11.32 -1.55
CA ILE A 326 11.21 -11.17 -0.94
C ILE A 326 11.05 -9.69 -0.57
N ALA A 327 10.05 -9.03 -1.14
CA ALA A 327 9.78 -7.61 -0.98
C ALA A 327 8.40 -7.38 -0.34
N ASN A 328 8.26 -6.67 0.78
CA ASN A 328 9.34 -6.22 1.66
C ASN A 328 10.10 -7.39 2.28
N ALA A 329 11.32 -7.13 2.75
CA ALA A 329 12.13 -8.15 3.41
C ALA A 329 11.43 -8.74 4.64
N VAL A 330 11.78 -9.99 4.96
CA VAL A 330 11.33 -10.68 6.17
C VAL A 330 12.04 -10.06 7.38
N GLY A 331 11.34 -9.94 8.51
CA GLY A 331 11.88 -9.39 9.75
C GLY A 331 11.73 -7.88 9.90
N ASN A 332 11.09 -7.19 8.95
CA ASN A 332 10.90 -5.75 9.05
C ASN A 332 10.01 -5.32 10.23
N GLY A 333 9.23 -6.23 10.81
CA GLY A 333 8.29 -5.91 11.87
C GLY A 333 8.92 -5.43 13.19
N VAL A 334 10.22 -5.61 13.37
CA VAL A 334 10.95 -5.00 14.48
C VAL A 334 11.08 -3.48 14.34
N ALA A 335 10.99 -2.94 13.11
CA ALA A 335 11.19 -1.52 12.84
C ALA A 335 9.91 -0.68 12.87
N ASP A 336 8.73 -1.29 12.69
CA ASP A 336 7.44 -0.64 12.96
C ASP A 336 6.87 -0.98 14.36
N ASP A 337 7.70 -1.53 15.25
CA ASP A 337 7.37 -1.70 16.65
C ASP A 337 7.14 -0.33 17.32
N LYS A 338 6.06 -0.20 18.10
CA LYS A 338 5.67 1.08 18.72
C LYS A 338 6.70 1.63 19.69
N LEU A 339 7.53 0.78 20.31
CA LEU A 339 8.64 1.26 21.12
C LEU A 339 9.78 1.76 20.23
N VAL A 340 10.13 1.04 19.17
CA VAL A 340 11.19 1.47 18.23
C VAL A 340 10.87 2.84 17.62
N TYR A 341 9.59 3.08 17.29
CA TYR A 341 9.10 4.38 16.85
C TYR A 341 9.60 5.55 17.73
N THR A 342 9.65 5.37 19.07
CA THR A 342 10.09 6.42 20.01
C THR A 342 11.58 6.74 19.93
N TYR A 343 12.41 5.80 19.46
CA TYR A 343 13.85 5.98 19.29
C TYR A 343 14.21 6.55 17.92
N LEU A 344 13.25 6.65 17.00
CA LEU A 344 13.53 6.98 15.61
C LEU A 344 14.18 8.36 15.39
N PRO A 345 13.86 9.43 16.16
CA PRO A 345 14.63 10.68 16.11
C PRO A 345 16.12 10.48 16.44
N ASP A 346 16.44 9.63 17.42
CA ASP A 346 17.83 9.34 17.80
C ASP A 346 18.53 8.45 16.77
N LEU A 347 17.79 7.52 16.16
CA LEU A 347 18.30 6.69 15.06
C LEU A 347 18.55 7.53 13.79
N ILE A 348 17.72 8.52 13.48
CA ILE A 348 17.95 9.47 12.39
C ILE A 348 19.26 10.24 12.64
N ARG A 349 19.48 10.75 13.85
CA ARG A 349 20.74 11.41 14.22
C ARG A 349 21.93 10.47 14.12
N TYR A 350 21.78 9.25 14.62
CA TYR A 350 22.86 8.27 14.67
C TYR A 350 23.28 7.80 13.27
N TYR A 351 22.33 7.41 12.42
CA TYR A 351 22.64 6.87 11.10
C TYR A 351 22.86 7.93 10.01
N LEU A 352 22.17 9.07 10.11
CA LEU A 352 22.17 10.08 9.04
C LEU A 352 22.90 11.38 9.44
N ALA A 353 23.22 11.57 10.72
CA ALA A 353 23.75 12.84 11.23
C ALA A 353 22.85 14.06 10.90
N GLU A 354 21.53 13.82 10.85
CA GLU A 354 20.49 14.81 10.55
C GLU A 354 19.52 14.89 11.74
N ASP A 355 18.78 16.00 11.88
CA ASP A 355 17.60 16.05 12.74
C ASP A 355 16.34 15.61 11.96
N ALA A 356 15.36 15.07 12.68
CA ALA A 356 14.10 14.64 12.08
C ALA A 356 13.35 15.82 11.44
N ILE A 357 13.04 15.72 10.15
CA ILE A 357 12.31 16.76 9.38
C ILE A 357 10.83 16.82 9.79
N ILE A 358 10.24 15.64 10.02
CA ILE A 358 8.87 15.47 10.51
C ILE A 358 9.00 14.91 11.94
N PRO A 359 8.52 15.66 12.95
CA PRO A 359 8.59 15.21 14.33
C PRO A 359 7.65 14.02 14.58
N ASN A 360 7.97 13.23 15.59
CA ASN A 360 7.04 12.26 16.16
C ASN A 360 5.98 12.97 17.02
N VAL A 361 4.91 12.25 17.36
CA VAL A 361 4.09 12.58 18.52
C VAL A 361 4.92 12.36 19.78
N ASP A 362 4.90 13.33 20.69
CA ASP A 362 5.61 13.25 21.96
C ASP A 362 5.16 12.00 22.72
N THR A 363 6.11 11.11 23.04
CA THR A 363 5.78 9.78 23.56
C THR A 363 6.68 9.46 24.76
N TRP A 364 6.06 9.17 25.89
CA TRP A 364 6.74 8.70 27.09
C TRP A 364 6.96 7.19 27.03
N ARG A 365 8.19 6.78 27.31
CA ARG A 365 8.59 5.38 27.45
C ARG A 365 8.43 4.99 28.92
N LEU A 366 7.44 4.18 29.22
CA LEU A 366 7.12 3.83 30.61
C LEU A 366 8.16 2.91 31.25
N GLU A 367 9.08 2.32 30.47
CA GLU A 367 10.25 1.61 31.01
C GLU A 367 11.27 2.52 31.70
N GLU A 368 11.20 3.83 31.47
CA GLU A 368 12.02 4.84 32.14
C GLU A 368 11.31 5.28 33.44
N PRO A 369 11.97 5.21 34.60
CA PRO A 369 11.34 5.55 35.88
C PRO A 369 10.73 6.95 35.93
N ASP A 370 11.45 7.96 35.43
CA ASP A 370 11.00 9.36 35.45
C ASP A 370 9.78 9.56 34.54
N SER A 371 9.77 8.93 33.37
CA SER A 371 8.63 8.94 32.45
C SER A 371 7.41 8.22 33.05
N LEU A 372 7.61 7.11 33.76
CA LEU A 372 6.54 6.39 34.45
C LEU A 372 5.93 7.24 35.57
N GLU A 373 6.76 7.90 36.37
CA GLU A 373 6.31 8.79 37.45
C GLU A 373 5.44 9.93 36.89
N GLU A 374 5.95 10.66 35.89
CA GLU A 374 5.23 11.75 35.20
C GLU A 374 3.87 11.28 34.64
N VAL A 375 3.84 10.12 33.97
CA VAL A 375 2.60 9.58 33.39
C VAL A 375 1.61 9.15 34.47
N LEU A 376 2.09 8.56 35.56
CA LEU A 376 1.23 8.12 36.66
C LEU A 376 0.56 9.28 37.39
N ASP A 377 1.19 10.45 37.41
CA ASP A 377 0.65 11.67 38.01
C ASP A 377 -0.35 12.37 37.09
N ARG A 378 -0.18 12.22 35.78
CA ARG A 378 -1.00 12.88 34.73
C ARG A 378 -1.89 11.92 33.96
N LEU A 379 -2.13 10.72 34.48
CA LEU A 379 -2.91 9.67 33.83
C LEU A 379 -4.29 10.13 33.29
N PRO A 380 -5.05 11.03 33.98
CA PRO A 380 -6.31 11.57 33.48
C PRO A 380 -6.19 12.49 32.26
N GLU A 381 -4.99 12.95 31.91
CA GLU A 381 -4.72 13.90 30.81
C GLU A 381 -4.18 13.21 29.55
N LEU A 382 -3.74 11.96 29.67
CA LEU A 382 -2.92 11.28 28.67
C LEU A 382 -3.68 10.17 27.95
N VAL A 383 -3.15 9.77 26.80
CA VAL A 383 -3.55 8.56 26.08
C VAL A 383 -2.51 7.49 26.32
N VAL A 384 -2.93 6.33 26.83
CA VAL A 384 -2.04 5.21 27.15
C VAL A 384 -2.34 4.02 26.24
N LYS A 385 -1.29 3.46 25.64
CA LYS A 385 -1.38 2.44 24.59
C LYS A 385 -0.49 1.24 24.91
N PRO A 386 -0.95 0.01 24.69
CA PRO A 386 -0.06 -1.15 24.74
C PRO A 386 0.85 -1.17 23.50
N VAL A 387 2.07 -1.64 23.69
CA VAL A 387 3.10 -1.75 22.65
C VAL A 387 2.70 -2.79 21.60
N ASP A 388 2.35 -4.00 22.03
CA ASP A 388 1.99 -5.12 21.14
C ASP A 388 0.54 -5.08 20.60
N GLY A 389 -0.26 -4.06 20.97
CA GLY A 389 -1.67 -4.01 20.59
C GLY A 389 -1.90 -3.45 19.18
N SER A 390 -2.53 -4.20 18.28
CA SER A 390 -2.98 -3.68 16.98
C SER A 390 -4.39 -3.08 17.05
N GLY A 391 -4.67 -2.08 16.19
CA GLY A 391 -6.03 -1.60 15.91
C GLY A 391 -6.79 -0.95 17.08
N GLY A 392 -6.10 -0.34 18.04
CA GLY A 392 -6.72 0.38 19.17
C GLY A 392 -7.14 -0.51 20.34
N LYS A 393 -6.94 -1.83 20.29
CA LYS A 393 -7.22 -2.73 21.41
C LYS A 393 -6.33 -2.37 22.62
N GLY A 394 -6.95 -2.16 23.78
CA GLY A 394 -6.26 -1.81 25.03
C GLY A 394 -5.89 -0.33 25.18
N LEU A 395 -6.28 0.53 24.24
CA LEU A 395 -6.16 1.99 24.35
C LEU A 395 -6.99 2.53 25.52
N VAL A 396 -6.39 3.36 26.36
CA VAL A 396 -7.12 4.14 27.37
C VAL A 396 -6.94 5.62 27.09
N VAL A 397 -8.05 6.35 26.97
CA VAL A 397 -8.08 7.81 26.80
C VAL A 397 -8.38 8.42 28.15
N GLY A 398 -7.37 8.93 28.85
CA GLY A 398 -7.45 9.44 30.21
C GLY A 398 -8.64 10.37 30.46
N PRO A 399 -8.87 11.42 29.62
CA PRO A 399 -9.97 12.36 29.84
C PRO A 399 -11.38 11.76 29.73
N ALA A 400 -11.51 10.61 29.08
CA ALA A 400 -12.78 9.90 28.91
C ALA A 400 -12.92 8.69 29.86
N ALA A 401 -11.86 8.33 30.58
CA ALA A 401 -11.82 7.18 31.47
C ALA A 401 -12.38 7.51 32.86
N SER A 402 -13.12 6.58 33.44
CA SER A 402 -13.58 6.66 34.82
C SER A 402 -12.42 6.48 35.81
N ALA A 403 -12.62 6.93 37.05
CA ALA A 403 -11.62 6.75 38.11
C ALA A 403 -11.26 5.27 38.37
N GLY A 404 -12.22 4.34 38.18
CA GLY A 404 -11.98 2.90 38.28
C GLY A 404 -11.07 2.38 37.18
N GLU A 405 -11.34 2.75 35.93
CA GLU A 405 -10.51 2.36 34.78
C GLU A 405 -9.08 2.91 34.88
N LEU A 406 -8.92 4.14 35.39
CA LEU A 406 -7.62 4.74 35.65
C LEU A 406 -6.85 4.00 36.75
N ALA A 407 -7.52 3.57 37.82
CA ALA A 407 -6.89 2.78 38.88
C ALA A 407 -6.42 1.40 38.37
N GLU A 408 -7.24 0.73 37.56
CA GLU A 408 -6.86 -0.52 36.91
C GLU A 408 -5.71 -0.34 35.92
N LEU A 409 -5.71 0.76 35.16
CA LEU A 409 -4.61 1.11 34.27
C LEU A 409 -3.33 1.32 35.07
N ARG A 410 -3.34 2.13 36.13
CA ARG A 410 -2.19 2.35 37.01
C ARG A 410 -1.60 1.03 37.53
N ALA A 411 -2.43 0.10 37.98
CA ALA A 411 -1.96 -1.21 38.44
C ALA A 411 -1.29 -2.03 37.32
N ARG A 412 -1.81 -1.95 36.09
CA ARG A 412 -1.20 -2.59 34.91
C ARG A 412 0.14 -1.97 34.53
N LEU A 413 0.24 -0.64 34.54
CA LEU A 413 1.48 0.08 34.21
C LEU A 413 2.60 -0.23 35.21
N LEU A 414 2.29 -0.31 36.51
CA LEU A 414 3.28 -0.67 37.53
C LEU A 414 3.75 -2.12 37.42
N LYS A 415 2.90 -3.02 36.93
CA LYS A 415 3.21 -4.45 36.80
C LYS A 415 4.11 -4.74 35.60
N ASP A 416 3.86 -4.08 34.47
CA ASP A 416 4.62 -4.27 33.23
C ASP A 416 4.77 -2.93 32.50
N PRO A 417 5.64 -2.03 32.99
CA PRO A 417 5.79 -0.70 32.38
C PRO A 417 6.27 -0.76 30.93
N ARG A 418 7.10 -1.76 30.60
CA ARG A 418 7.65 -1.96 29.25
C ARG A 418 6.55 -2.21 28.22
N GLY A 419 5.46 -2.87 28.60
CA GLY A 419 4.35 -3.19 27.70
C GLY A 419 3.53 -1.99 27.23
N TRP A 420 3.86 -0.76 27.65
CA TRP A 420 3.04 0.43 27.43
C TRP A 420 3.84 1.67 27.04
N ILE A 421 3.16 2.57 26.32
CA ILE A 421 3.59 3.94 26.04
C ILE A 421 2.47 4.91 26.42
N ALA A 422 2.82 6.16 26.70
CA ALA A 422 1.87 7.23 26.89
C ALA A 422 2.16 8.41 25.95
N GLN A 423 1.12 9.10 25.55
CA GLN A 423 1.17 10.25 24.62
C GLN A 423 0.20 11.32 25.11
N PRO A 424 0.45 12.61 24.79
CA PRO A 424 -0.54 13.64 25.00
C PRO A 424 -1.75 13.35 24.09
N VAL A 425 -2.92 13.86 24.48
CA VAL A 425 -4.11 13.78 23.63
C VAL A 425 -3.94 14.75 22.47
N VAL A 426 -3.37 14.27 21.36
CA VAL A 426 -3.26 15.05 20.12
C VAL A 426 -4.66 15.24 19.53
N GLN A 427 -5.05 16.48 19.24
CA GLN A 427 -6.28 16.74 18.51
C GLN A 427 -5.97 16.68 17.01
N LEU A 428 -6.36 15.58 16.36
CA LEU A 428 -6.18 15.41 14.92
C LEU A 428 -6.93 16.50 14.17
N SER A 429 -6.38 16.97 13.05
CA SER A 429 -7.08 17.93 12.19
C SER A 429 -8.40 17.37 11.67
N THR A 430 -9.34 18.27 11.41
CA THR A 430 -10.65 17.96 10.86
C THR A 430 -10.77 18.37 9.40
N ILE A 431 -11.47 17.54 8.62
CA ILE A 431 -11.83 17.82 7.24
C ILE A 431 -13.36 17.82 7.13
N PRO A 432 -13.98 18.79 6.43
CA PRO A 432 -15.40 18.72 6.09
C PRO A 432 -15.74 17.40 5.42
N THR A 433 -16.69 16.69 6.02
CA THR A 433 -17.11 15.36 5.58
C THR A 433 -18.64 15.36 5.54
N LEU A 434 -19.19 14.84 4.45
CA LEU A 434 -20.61 14.72 4.25
C LEU A 434 -21.16 13.59 5.13
N VAL A 435 -22.05 13.95 6.04
CA VAL A 435 -22.86 13.01 6.83
C VAL A 435 -24.35 13.24 6.53
N GLU A 436 -25.24 12.41 7.06
CA GLU A 436 -26.68 12.47 6.79
C GLU A 436 -27.27 13.88 6.97
N ASP A 437 -26.81 14.61 7.98
CA ASP A 437 -27.28 15.95 8.32
C ASP A 437 -26.62 17.09 7.53
N GLY A 438 -25.56 16.84 6.76
CA GLY A 438 -24.83 17.84 5.98
C GLY A 438 -23.32 17.77 6.19
N MET A 439 -22.59 18.85 5.91
CA MET A 439 -21.14 18.89 6.17
C MET A 439 -20.86 18.99 7.66
N ARG A 440 -19.99 18.12 8.17
CA ARG A 440 -19.49 18.19 9.55
C ARG A 440 -17.97 17.98 9.60
N PRO A 441 -17.27 18.58 10.57
CA PRO A 441 -15.86 18.30 10.78
C PRO A 441 -15.70 16.85 11.25
N ARG A 442 -14.76 16.12 10.63
CA ARG A 442 -14.36 14.77 11.04
C ARG A 442 -12.85 14.66 11.07
N HIS A 443 -12.34 13.99 12.10
CA HIS A 443 -10.90 13.79 12.29
C HIS A 443 -10.32 12.92 11.18
N ALA A 444 -9.14 13.28 10.70
CA ALA A 444 -8.49 12.60 9.60
C ALA A 444 -6.99 12.37 9.85
N ASP A 445 -6.48 11.28 9.29
CA ASP A 445 -5.05 11.03 9.16
C ASP A 445 -4.64 10.96 7.68
N LEU A 446 -3.35 10.80 7.42
CA LEU A 446 -2.80 10.67 6.08
C LEU A 446 -1.70 9.63 6.08
N ARG A 447 -1.79 8.64 5.19
CA ARG A 447 -0.71 7.69 4.91
C ARG A 447 -0.11 7.97 3.52
N PRO A 448 0.98 8.75 3.40
CA PRO A 448 1.87 8.69 2.25
C PRO A 448 2.46 7.29 2.08
N PHE A 449 2.71 6.92 0.83
CA PHE A 449 3.44 5.72 0.45
C PHE A 449 4.77 6.12 -0.19
N ALA A 450 5.85 5.46 0.21
CA ALA A 450 7.15 5.63 -0.43
C ALA A 450 7.65 4.30 -1.01
N VAL A 451 8.28 4.38 -2.18
CA VAL A 451 8.85 3.26 -2.93
C VAL A 451 10.36 3.43 -2.99
N ASN A 452 11.11 2.43 -2.53
CA ASN A 452 12.58 2.43 -2.51
C ASN A 452 13.13 1.47 -3.57
N ASP A 453 13.86 1.99 -4.57
CA ASP A 453 14.53 1.16 -5.60
C ASP A 453 15.99 0.83 -5.25
N GLY A 454 16.51 1.36 -4.13
CA GLY A 454 17.89 1.22 -3.67
C GLY A 454 18.81 2.35 -4.07
N ARG A 455 18.38 3.22 -5.00
CA ARG A 455 19.10 4.45 -5.36
C ARG A 455 18.34 5.68 -4.91
N ASP A 456 17.01 5.66 -5.03
CA ASP A 456 16.12 6.74 -4.65
C ASP A 456 14.89 6.22 -3.90
N ILE A 457 14.34 7.08 -3.04
CA ILE A 457 13.09 6.83 -2.32
C ILE A 457 12.06 7.80 -2.86
N TRP A 458 11.21 7.30 -3.74
CA TRP A 458 10.15 8.08 -4.36
C TRP A 458 8.90 8.08 -3.47
N VAL A 459 8.44 9.26 -3.05
CA VAL A 459 7.20 9.41 -2.28
C VAL A 459 6.06 9.76 -3.23
N LEU A 460 5.01 8.93 -3.21
CA LEU A 460 3.79 9.15 -3.99
C LEU A 460 3.20 10.55 -3.66
N PRO A 461 3.01 11.49 -4.62
CA PRO A 461 2.48 12.82 -4.34
C PRO A 461 0.98 12.79 -4.02
N GLY A 462 0.66 12.28 -2.85
CA GLY A 462 -0.66 11.95 -2.34
C GLY A 462 -0.56 10.88 -1.26
N GLY A 463 -1.70 10.32 -0.87
CA GLY A 463 -1.73 9.29 0.15
C GLY A 463 -3.15 8.92 0.51
N LEU A 464 -3.29 7.87 1.31
CA LEU A 464 -4.60 7.46 1.80
C LEU A 464 -4.97 8.37 2.97
N THR A 465 -5.95 9.25 2.78
CA THR A 465 -6.58 9.97 3.89
C THR A 465 -7.71 9.11 4.43
N ARG A 466 -7.65 8.73 5.71
CA ARG A 466 -8.75 8.04 6.41
C ARG A 466 -9.46 9.00 7.34
N VAL A 467 -10.76 8.78 7.51
CA VAL A 467 -11.64 9.67 8.28
C VAL A 467 -12.47 8.87 9.27
N ALA A 468 -12.50 9.33 10.52
CA ALA A 468 -13.41 8.80 11.53
C ALA A 468 -14.82 9.35 11.26
N LEU A 469 -15.70 8.54 10.69
CA LEU A 469 -17.08 8.96 10.35
C LEU A 469 -17.95 9.24 11.58
N PRO A 470 -17.88 8.45 12.69
CA PRO A 470 -18.63 8.76 13.90
C PRO A 470 -18.21 10.08 14.54
N GLU A 471 -19.18 10.84 15.04
CA GLU A 471 -18.94 12.14 15.65
C GLU A 471 -18.04 12.04 16.90
N GLY A 472 -17.03 12.90 16.97
CA GLY A 472 -16.12 12.97 18.13
C GLY A 472 -15.11 11.83 18.26
N GLN A 473 -15.12 10.83 17.39
CA GLN A 473 -14.15 9.73 17.44
C GLN A 473 -12.80 10.15 16.84
N LEU A 474 -11.72 9.77 17.53
CA LEU A 474 -10.34 9.93 17.08
C LEU A 474 -9.81 8.67 16.37
N VAL A 475 -10.56 7.56 16.42
CA VAL A 475 -10.15 6.28 15.85
C VAL A 475 -10.59 6.21 14.39
N VAL A 476 -9.60 6.28 13.48
CA VAL A 476 -9.78 6.30 12.02
C VAL A 476 -9.62 4.92 11.36
N ASN A 477 -9.69 3.84 12.14
CA ASN A 477 -9.46 2.49 11.64
C ASN A 477 -10.58 2.04 10.69
N SER A 478 -10.23 1.65 9.47
CA SER A 478 -11.16 1.18 8.43
C SER A 478 -11.98 -0.03 8.88
N SER A 479 -11.42 -0.90 9.74
CA SER A 479 -12.13 -2.06 10.32
C SER A 479 -13.28 -1.69 11.28
N GLN A 480 -13.44 -0.41 11.63
CA GLN A 480 -14.49 0.11 12.52
C GLN A 480 -15.41 1.13 11.83
N GLY A 481 -15.50 1.11 10.49
CA GLY A 481 -16.40 1.99 9.73
C GLY A 481 -15.81 3.36 9.41
N GLY A 482 -14.49 3.47 9.31
CA GLY A 482 -13.82 4.67 8.78
C GLY A 482 -14.00 4.83 7.26
N GLY A 483 -14.17 6.07 6.80
CA GLY A 483 -14.23 6.41 5.38
C GLY A 483 -12.87 6.85 4.84
N SER A 484 -12.78 7.13 3.54
CA SER A 484 -11.59 7.71 2.92
C SER A 484 -11.89 8.95 2.10
N LYS A 485 -10.84 9.72 1.86
CA LYS A 485 -10.82 10.89 0.99
C LYS A 485 -9.67 10.78 0.01
N ASP A 486 -9.83 11.35 -1.19
CA ASP A 486 -8.69 11.62 -2.06
C ASP A 486 -7.80 12.71 -1.42
N THR A 487 -6.49 12.61 -1.62
CA THR A 487 -5.50 13.58 -1.13
C THR A 487 -4.87 14.30 -2.31
N TRP A 488 -5.19 15.57 -2.49
CA TRP A 488 -4.70 16.40 -3.58
C TRP A 488 -3.45 17.16 -3.14
N VAL A 489 -2.34 16.86 -3.78
CA VAL A 489 -1.15 17.72 -3.74
C VAL A 489 -1.27 18.74 -4.87
N VAL A 490 -1.33 20.02 -4.50
CA VAL A 490 -1.65 21.13 -5.42
C VAL A 490 -0.54 22.18 -5.46
N GLY A 491 -0.40 22.84 -6.62
CA GLY A 491 0.57 23.92 -6.83
C GLY A 491 1.64 23.59 -7.89
N ASP A 492 2.44 24.61 -8.23
CA ASP A 492 3.46 24.50 -9.27
C ASP A 492 4.66 23.68 -8.75
N SER A 493 4.63 22.38 -9.02
CA SER A 493 5.85 21.60 -9.19
C SER A 493 6.35 21.95 -10.58
N GLY A 494 7.63 22.29 -10.76
CA GLY A 494 8.23 22.75 -12.03
C GLY A 494 8.22 21.72 -13.17
N PHE A 495 7.13 21.00 -13.39
CA PHE A 495 6.84 20.22 -14.58
C PHE A 495 6.91 21.16 -15.79
N PRO A 496 7.54 20.73 -16.90
CA PRO A 496 7.64 21.55 -18.10
C PRO A 496 6.24 22.02 -18.53
N ALA A 497 6.14 23.30 -18.91
CA ALA A 497 4.93 23.97 -19.38
C ALA A 497 4.31 23.39 -20.68
N ALA A 498 4.73 22.20 -21.11
CA ALA A 498 4.26 21.50 -22.32
C ALA A 498 2.83 20.92 -22.17
N THR A 499 2.22 20.98 -20.98
CA THR A 499 0.86 20.51 -20.69
C THR A 499 -0.23 21.57 -20.82
N ARG A 500 0.06 22.75 -21.37
CA ARG A 500 -0.88 23.88 -21.47
C ARG A 500 -2.10 23.65 -22.38
N GLU A 501 -2.14 22.58 -23.18
CA GLU A 501 -3.24 22.26 -24.09
C GLU A 501 -3.77 20.82 -23.94
N ARG A 502 -3.82 20.27 -22.72
CA ARG A 502 -4.50 18.98 -22.52
C ARG A 502 -6.00 19.20 -22.34
N SER A 503 -6.81 18.58 -23.20
CA SER A 503 -8.25 18.53 -23.02
C SER A 503 -8.59 17.82 -21.69
N VAL A 504 -9.72 18.17 -21.07
CA VAL A 504 -10.23 17.50 -19.86
C VAL A 504 -10.26 15.98 -20.03
N GLN A 505 -10.59 15.51 -21.23
CA GLN A 505 -10.61 14.08 -21.58
C GLN A 505 -9.22 13.44 -21.55
N THR A 506 -8.18 14.14 -21.99
CA THR A 506 -6.79 13.66 -21.96
C THR A 506 -6.24 13.59 -20.53
N LEU A 507 -6.63 14.51 -19.65
CA LEU A 507 -6.21 14.50 -18.24
C LEU A 507 -6.91 13.41 -17.43
N VAL A 508 -8.21 13.18 -17.67
CA VAL A 508 -8.92 12.02 -17.12
C VAL A 508 -8.30 10.73 -17.66
N ALA A 509 -7.90 10.71 -18.93
CA ALA A 509 -7.16 9.59 -19.50
C ALA A 509 -5.79 9.42 -18.86
N ASP A 510 -5.02 10.47 -18.56
CA ASP A 510 -3.70 10.39 -17.89
C ASP A 510 -3.81 9.98 -16.42
N GLN A 511 -4.85 10.41 -15.71
CA GLN A 511 -5.18 9.92 -14.35
C GLN A 511 -5.69 8.48 -14.38
N ALA A 512 -6.21 8.02 -15.52
CA ALA A 512 -6.67 6.65 -15.77
C ALA A 512 -5.68 5.81 -16.62
N ALA A 513 -4.53 6.38 -17.02
CA ALA A 513 -3.64 5.79 -18.02
C ALA A 513 -2.79 4.73 -17.34
N VAL A 514 -3.35 3.53 -17.31
CA VAL A 514 -2.59 2.30 -17.30
C VAL A 514 -1.82 2.29 -18.61
N THR A 515 -0.49 2.33 -18.54
CA THR A 515 0.39 2.09 -19.69
C THR A 515 -0.14 0.93 -20.51
N THR A 516 -0.28 1.16 -21.81
CA THR A 516 -0.65 0.16 -22.83
C THR A 516 0.02 -1.17 -22.52
N SER A 517 -0.78 -2.24 -22.44
CA SER A 517 -0.28 -3.62 -22.36
C SER A 517 0.79 -3.83 -23.41
N ILE A 518 2.00 -4.20 -22.96
CA ILE A 518 3.08 -4.62 -23.84
C ILE A 518 2.53 -5.77 -24.68
N PRO A 519 2.50 -5.69 -26.02
CA PRO A 519 2.07 -6.82 -26.83
C PRO A 519 3.03 -7.97 -26.57
N ILE A 520 2.49 -9.14 -26.24
CA ILE A 520 3.24 -10.39 -26.20
C ILE A 520 3.86 -10.55 -27.58
N ILE A 521 5.18 -10.41 -27.67
CA ILE A 521 5.92 -10.78 -28.86
C ILE A 521 5.77 -12.30 -28.95
N GLN A 522 4.88 -12.77 -29.83
CA GLN A 522 4.96 -14.13 -30.34
C GLN A 522 6.25 -14.23 -31.13
N ASN A 523 7.33 -14.65 -30.45
CA ASN A 523 8.55 -15.01 -31.13
C ASN A 523 8.23 -16.13 -32.11
N GLY A 524 8.54 -15.86 -33.37
CA GLY A 524 8.16 -16.63 -34.53
C GLY A 524 8.55 -18.09 -34.45
N GLU A 525 7.71 -18.87 -35.11
CA GLU A 525 7.86 -20.28 -35.44
C GLU A 525 9.31 -20.71 -35.67
N LYS A 526 9.81 -21.57 -34.79
CA LYS A 526 10.75 -22.62 -35.17
C LYS A 526 10.15 -23.95 -34.76
N ALA A 527 9.90 -24.78 -35.76
CA ALA A 527 9.41 -26.14 -35.63
C ALA A 527 10.29 -26.95 -34.65
N PRO A 528 9.70 -27.86 -33.84
CA PRO A 528 10.45 -28.67 -32.89
C PRO A 528 11.39 -29.65 -33.62
N ASP A 529 12.65 -29.67 -33.17
CA ASP A 529 13.62 -30.71 -33.48
C ASP A 529 13.08 -32.08 -33.02
N GLN A 530 13.11 -33.07 -33.89
CA GLN A 530 12.61 -34.42 -33.62
C GLN A 530 13.54 -35.19 -32.68
N SER A 531 12.94 -35.97 -31.79
CA SER A 531 13.62 -36.90 -30.87
C SER A 531 14.27 -38.07 -31.64
N PRO A 532 15.37 -38.69 -31.17
CA PRO A 532 16.14 -39.72 -31.90
C PRO A 532 15.43 -41.07 -32.14
N HIS A 533 14.10 -41.14 -32.01
CA HIS A 533 13.33 -42.39 -32.07
C HIS A 533 12.38 -42.53 -33.26
N ASP A 534 12.34 -41.58 -34.20
CA ASP A 534 11.51 -41.70 -35.40
C ASP A 534 12.32 -42.13 -36.64
N ARG A 535 11.94 -43.28 -37.24
CA ARG A 535 12.47 -43.79 -38.52
C ARG A 535 11.76 -43.12 -39.72
N PRO A 536 12.46 -42.85 -40.84
CA PRO A 536 11.93 -42.02 -41.92
C PRO A 536 10.98 -42.76 -42.87
N ARG A 537 9.89 -42.09 -43.28
CA ARG A 537 9.10 -42.47 -44.48
C ARG A 537 9.21 -41.36 -45.52
N ASN A 538 9.53 -41.79 -46.73
CA ASN A 538 10.03 -41.01 -47.86
C ASN A 538 9.14 -39.84 -48.31
N ARG A 539 9.83 -38.71 -48.55
CA ARG A 539 9.56 -37.75 -49.63
C ARG A 539 9.61 -38.49 -50.96
N ASP A 540 8.51 -38.48 -51.70
CA ASP A 540 8.44 -38.58 -53.16
C ASP A 540 6.96 -38.43 -53.56
N GLN A 541 6.45 -37.19 -53.67
CA GLN A 541 5.23 -36.85 -54.45
C GLN A 541 4.81 -35.37 -54.33
N HIS A 542 5.73 -34.40 -54.43
CA HIS A 542 5.35 -32.98 -54.65
C HIS A 542 6.18 -32.29 -55.73
N GLU A 543 6.86 -33.07 -56.59
CA GLU A 543 7.39 -32.62 -57.87
C GLU A 543 6.71 -33.40 -58.99
N GLN A 544 5.44 -33.10 -59.28
CA GLN A 544 4.75 -33.33 -60.56
C GLN A 544 3.26 -32.93 -60.44
N GLN A 545 2.99 -31.63 -60.32
CA GLN A 545 1.67 -31.08 -60.67
C GLN A 545 1.77 -29.61 -61.10
N GLN A 546 2.69 -29.36 -62.02
CA GLN A 546 2.63 -28.27 -62.99
C GLN A 546 2.97 -28.85 -64.36
N GLN A 547 2.03 -29.56 -64.99
CA GLN A 547 1.88 -29.70 -66.45
C GLN A 547 0.69 -30.63 -66.78
N ALA A 548 -0.19 -30.15 -67.68
CA ALA A 548 -1.34 -30.80 -68.33
C ALA A 548 -2.59 -31.09 -67.43
N ALA A 549 -3.62 -30.24 -67.33
CA ALA A 549 -4.58 -29.68 -68.31
C ALA A 549 -5.60 -30.69 -68.89
N SER A 550 -6.90 -30.46 -68.58
CA SER A 550 -8.14 -31.00 -69.21
C SER A 550 -8.14 -31.05 -70.75
N PRO A 551 -9.14 -31.68 -71.44
CA PRO A 551 -10.11 -32.72 -71.07
C PRO A 551 -10.27 -33.86 -72.13
N ALA A 552 -11.06 -34.89 -71.76
CA ALA A 552 -11.99 -35.72 -72.55
C ALA A 552 -11.52 -36.74 -73.64
N ALA A 553 -12.20 -37.90 -73.56
CA ALA A 553 -12.64 -38.85 -74.60
C ALA A 553 -11.83 -40.15 -74.87
N ASP A 554 -12.62 -41.23 -74.94
CA ASP A 554 -12.43 -42.58 -75.50
C ASP A 554 -11.32 -43.47 -74.93
N ALA A 555 -11.65 -44.60 -74.28
CA ALA A 555 -12.28 -45.83 -74.76
C ALA A 555 -11.26 -46.84 -75.30
N ASP A 556 -11.48 -48.06 -74.79
CA ASP A 556 -11.07 -49.35 -75.32
C ASP A 556 -9.70 -49.96 -74.93
N ALA A 557 -9.86 -51.06 -74.19
CA ALA A 557 -9.41 -52.39 -74.57
C ALA A 557 -7.96 -52.83 -74.26
N ARG A 558 -7.95 -53.93 -73.48
CA ARG A 558 -7.17 -55.18 -73.69
C ARG A 558 -5.69 -55.12 -73.31
N THR A 559 -5.04 -56.15 -72.78
CA THR A 559 -5.35 -57.48 -72.20
C THR A 559 -3.97 -58.03 -71.81
N ALA A 560 -3.95 -58.90 -70.81
CA ALA A 560 -2.91 -59.93 -70.60
C ALA A 560 -1.53 -59.41 -70.16
N ASP A 561 -0.72 -60.13 -69.39
CA ASP A 561 -0.76 -61.55 -69.07
C ASP A 561 0.10 -61.85 -67.83
N ALA A 562 -0.25 -62.97 -67.20
CA ALA A 562 0.64 -64.02 -66.72
C ALA A 562 1.69 -63.79 -65.59
N ARG A 563 1.46 -64.63 -64.54
CA ARG A 563 2.40 -65.62 -63.94
C ARG A 563 3.45 -65.07 -62.96
N THR A 564 3.80 -65.69 -61.83
CA THR A 564 3.56 -67.03 -61.25
C THR A 564 4.14 -67.04 -59.81
N ALA A 565 3.57 -67.89 -58.93
CA ALA A 565 4.24 -68.75 -57.93
C ALA A 565 5.10 -68.09 -56.83
N THR A 566 5.13 -68.47 -55.55
CA THR A 566 4.68 -69.63 -54.73
C THR A 566 4.99 -69.24 -53.26
N ALA A 567 4.14 -69.57 -52.27
CA ALA A 567 4.36 -70.56 -51.19
C ALA A 567 5.61 -70.29 -50.32
N GLU A 568 5.65 -70.31 -48.98
CA GLU A 568 4.99 -71.03 -47.86
C GLU A 568 5.11 -70.07 -46.63
N GLY A 569 4.32 -70.06 -45.55
CA GLY A 569 3.82 -71.14 -44.71
C GLY A 569 4.55 -71.10 -43.36
N ASP A 570 3.91 -70.60 -42.28
CA ASP A 570 3.70 -71.36 -41.03
C ASP A 570 2.93 -70.55 -39.96
N ARG A 571 1.81 -71.16 -39.54
CA ARG A 571 0.94 -70.99 -38.35
C ARG A 571 0.18 -69.69 -38.08
#